data_AF-A0A959RY09-F1
#
_entry.id   AF-A0A959RY09-F1
#
_cell.length_a   1.000
_cell.length_b   1.000
_cell.length_c   1.000
_cell.angle_alpha   90.00
_cell.angle_beta   90.00
_cell.angle_gamma   90.00
#
_symmetry.space_group_name_H-M   'P 1'
#
loop_
_entity.id
_entity.type
_entity.pdbx_description
1 polymer ?
#
loop_
_entity_poly.entity_id
_entity_poly.type
_entity_poly.pdbx_seq_one_letter_code
_entity_poly.pdbx_strand_id
1 'polypeptide(L)'
;MNYFESNYFTYKNSDLFCENVNLEEIAQNVGTPVFVYSKKFFTDQFKAFENAFKNINHKIFYASKANYNINVIRLFNQLGASIDVNSAGEFYRA
;
A
#
# COMPACT_ATOMS: atom_id res chain seq x y z
N MET A 1 -12.48 16.08 15.52
CA MET A 1 -11.90 16.69 14.31
C MET A 1 -11.36 15.52 13.48
N ASN A 2 -12.12 15.07 12.48
CA ASN A 2 -11.75 13.90 11.67
C ASN A 2 -10.89 14.39 10.51
N TYR A 3 -9.56 14.40 10.69
CA TYR A 3 -8.63 14.88 9.67
C TYR A 3 -8.42 13.91 8.50
N PHE A 4 -8.95 12.68 8.60
CA PHE A 4 -8.89 11.65 7.58
C PHE A 4 -10.30 11.28 7.12
N GLU A 5 -10.66 11.65 5.88
CA GLU A 5 -11.77 11.04 5.15
C GLU A 5 -11.21 9.94 4.26
N SER A 6 -11.01 8.75 4.84
CA SER A 6 -10.48 7.58 4.13
C SER A 6 -11.20 6.32 4.60
N ASN A 7 -11.55 5.43 3.68
CA ASN A 7 -12.10 4.10 4.02
C ASN A 7 -11.04 3.17 4.66
N TYR A 8 -9.77 3.59 4.67
CA TYR A 8 -8.65 2.79 5.17
C TYR A 8 -8.09 3.32 6.48
N PHE A 9 -8.32 4.61 6.77
CA PHE A 9 -7.93 5.26 8.02
C PHE A 9 -9.15 5.92 8.64
N THR A 10 -9.66 5.36 9.73
CA THR A 10 -10.94 5.77 10.33
C THR A 10 -10.78 6.03 11.81
N TYR A 11 -11.48 7.05 12.30
CA TYR A 11 -11.63 7.27 13.74
C TYR A 11 -12.76 6.43 14.32
N LYS A 12 -12.50 5.74 15.43
CA LYS A 12 -13.51 5.07 16.26
C LYS A 12 -13.34 5.58 17.69
N ASN A 13 -14.35 6.27 18.24
CA ASN A 13 -14.30 6.84 19.59
C ASN A 13 -13.05 7.70 19.89
N SER A 14 -12.57 8.46 18.90
CA SER A 14 -11.35 9.31 18.93
C SER A 14 -10.03 8.59 18.69
N ASP A 15 -10.01 7.26 18.65
CA ASP A 15 -8.81 6.49 18.30
C ASP A 15 -8.71 6.33 16.79
N LEU A 16 -7.49 6.47 16.26
CA LEU A 16 -7.23 6.32 14.83
C LEU A 16 -6.86 4.88 14.50
N PHE A 17 -7.59 4.28 13.57
CA PHE A 17 -7.35 2.92 13.08
C PHE A 17 -6.87 2.95 11.63
N CYS A 18 -5.91 2.07 11.30
CA CYS A 18 -5.69 1.63 9.92
C CYS A 18 -6.39 0.28 9.73
N GLU A 19 -7.39 0.24 8.88
CA GLU A 19 -8.31 -0.89 8.75
C GLU A 19 -8.94 -1.25 10.13
N ASN A 20 -8.57 -2.38 10.72
CA ASN A 20 -9.03 -2.81 12.05
C ASN A 20 -7.94 -2.75 13.13
N VAL A 21 -6.79 -2.12 12.85
CA VAL A 21 -5.65 -2.04 13.77
C VAL A 21 -5.55 -0.65 14.38
N ASN A 22 -5.48 -0.56 15.71
CA ASN A 22 -5.31 0.71 16.42
C ASN A 22 -3.89 1.24 16.20
N LEU A 23 -3.76 2.48 15.74
CA LEU A 23 -2.45 3.09 15.49
C LEU A 23 -1.69 3.45 16.76
N GLU A 24 -2.39 3.68 17.89
CA GLU A 24 -1.73 3.90 19.17
C GLU A 24 -1.01 2.64 19.65
N GLU A 25 -1.62 1.47 19.49
CA GLU A 25 -0.99 0.18 19.80
C GLU A 25 0.26 -0.05 18.96
N ILE A 26 0.22 0.30 17.67
CA ILE A 26 1.41 0.25 16.81
C ILE A 26 2.49 1.19 17.35
N ALA A 27 2.16 2.45 17.62
CA ALA A 27 3.11 3.45 18.09
C ALA A 27 3.75 3.07 19.43
N GLN A 28 2.99 2.46 20.35
CA GLN A 28 3.51 1.96 21.63
C GLN A 28 4.46 0.77 21.43
N ASN A 29 4.11 -0.16 20.52
CA ASN A 29 4.88 -1.38 20.29
C ASN A 29 6.18 -1.16 19.50
N VAL A 30 6.19 -0.26 18.51
CA VAL A 30 7.36 -0.06 17.62
C VAL A 30 8.06 1.29 17.78
N GLY A 31 7.47 2.20 18.57
CA GLY A 31 7.96 3.57 18.74
C GLY A 31 7.58 4.50 17.59
N THR A 32 7.99 5.77 17.72
CA THR A 32 7.73 6.83 16.74
C THR A 32 9.02 7.56 16.34
N PRO A 33 9.17 8.02 15.08
CA PRO A 33 8.17 8.00 14.01
C PRO A 33 8.01 6.62 13.35
N VAL A 34 6.77 6.28 12.95
CA VAL A 34 6.42 5.06 12.22
C VAL A 34 5.56 5.41 11.00
N PHE A 35 5.83 4.77 9.87
CA PHE A 35 4.99 4.82 8.67
C PHE A 35 4.08 3.59 8.62
N VAL A 36 2.77 3.81 8.54
CA VAL A 36 1.77 2.74 8.47
C VAL A 36 1.08 2.79 7.11
N TYR A 37 0.99 1.64 6.44
CA TYR A 37 0.33 1.49 5.14
C TYR A 37 -0.85 0.54 5.26
N SER A 38 -1.95 0.82 4.55
CA SER A 38 -3.06 -0.12 4.40
C SER A 38 -2.78 -1.08 3.24
N LYS A 39 -2.81 -2.38 3.52
CA LYS A 39 -2.73 -3.42 2.49
C LYS A 39 -3.99 -3.40 1.62
N LYS A 40 -5.15 -3.16 2.24
CA LYS A 40 -6.43 -3.07 1.55
C LYS A 40 -6.43 -1.94 0.54
N PHE A 41 -5.90 -0.76 0.89
CA PHE A 41 -5.74 0.36 -0.03
C PHE A 41 -4.99 -0.04 -1.30
N PHE A 42 -3.77 -0.58 -1.17
CA PHE A 42 -2.98 -0.99 -2.34
C PHE A 42 -3.69 -2.04 -3.19
N THR A 43 -4.38 -2.99 -2.55
CA THR A 43 -5.15 -4.04 -3.23
C THR A 43 -6.32 -3.47 -4.02
N ASP A 44 -7.09 -2.57 -3.42
CA ASP A 44 -8.27 -1.97 -4.04
C ASP A 44 -7.85 -1.05 -5.19
N GLN A 45 -6.76 -0.28 -5.05
CA GLN A 45 -6.23 0.55 -6.13
C GLN A 45 -5.72 -0.28 -7.31
N PHE A 46 -5.00 -1.38 -7.06
CA PHE A 46 -4.56 -2.28 -8.12
C PHE A 46 -5.75 -2.86 -8.89
N LYS A 47 -6.74 -3.40 -8.18
CA LYS A 47 -7.94 -3.99 -8.79
C LYS A 47 -8.76 -2.96 -9.55
N ALA A 48 -8.90 -1.74 -9.04
CA ALA A 48 -9.59 -0.67 -9.74
C ALA A 48 -8.88 -0.34 -11.07
N PHE A 49 -7.55 -0.27 -11.06
CA PHE A 49 -6.75 -0.02 -12.25
C PHE A 49 -6.86 -1.18 -13.26
N GLU A 50 -6.67 -2.43 -12.81
CA GLU A 50 -6.82 -3.63 -13.65
C GLU A 50 -8.21 -3.73 -14.28
N ASN A 51 -9.27 -3.46 -13.50
CA ASN A 51 -10.65 -3.47 -13.99
C ASN A 51 -10.91 -2.39 -15.04
N ALA A 52 -10.29 -1.21 -14.93
CA ALA A 52 -10.46 -0.13 -15.90
C ALA A 52 -9.91 -0.50 -17.28
N PHE A 53 -8.88 -1.35 -17.34
CA PHE A 53 -8.24 -1.80 -18.58
C PHE A 53 -8.60 -3.25 -18.96
N LYS A 54 -9.59 -3.88 -18.31
CA LYS A 54 -9.92 -5.30 -18.48
C LYS A 54 -10.22 -5.75 -19.92
N ASN A 55 -10.63 -4.81 -20.79
CA ASN A 55 -10.97 -5.09 -22.19
C ASN A 55 -9.76 -4.92 -23.15
N ILE A 56 -8.60 -4.54 -22.62
CA ILE A 56 -7.37 -4.32 -23.39
C ILE A 56 -6.36 -5.36 -22.91
N ASN A 57 -5.64 -5.99 -23.84
CA ASN A 57 -4.50 -6.83 -23.46
C ASN A 57 -3.41 -5.94 -22.84
N HIS A 58 -3.16 -6.07 -21.55
CA HIS A 58 -2.25 -5.19 -20.81
C HIS A 58 -1.49 -5.94 -19.71
N LYS A 59 -0.42 -5.33 -19.22
CA LYS A 59 0.33 -5.75 -18.04
C LYS A 59 0.61 -4.53 -17.17
N ILE A 60 0.32 -4.64 -15.89
CA ILE A 60 0.55 -3.56 -14.92
C ILE A 60 1.99 -3.66 -14.41
N PHE A 61 2.70 -2.54 -14.43
CA PHE A 61 4.03 -2.38 -13.83
C PHE A 61 3.95 -1.37 -12.68
N TYR A 62 4.26 -1.81 -11.46
CA TYR A 62 4.34 -0.93 -10.30
C TYR A 62 5.70 -0.23 -10.28
N ALA A 63 5.71 1.11 -10.26
CA ALA A 63 6.94 1.89 -10.20
C ALA A 63 7.54 1.84 -8.78
N SER A 64 8.62 1.07 -8.61
CA SER A 64 9.24 0.82 -7.30
C SER A 64 9.73 2.08 -6.57
N LYS A 65 10.05 3.16 -7.30
CA LYS A 65 10.38 4.47 -6.72
C LYS A 65 9.27 5.09 -5.87
N ALA A 66 8.01 4.74 -6.12
CA ALA A 66 6.89 5.28 -5.35
C ALA A 66 6.94 4.80 -3.89
N ASN A 67 7.33 3.54 -3.68
CA ASN A 67 7.62 2.95 -2.38
C ASN A 67 8.41 1.65 -2.57
N TYR A 68 9.68 1.65 -2.16
CA TYR A 68 10.63 0.54 -2.32
C TYR A 68 10.58 -0.49 -1.17
N ASN A 69 9.59 -0.40 -0.29
CA ASN A 69 9.39 -1.38 0.78
C ASN A 69 9.13 -2.77 0.18
N ILE A 70 9.92 -3.77 0.60
CA ILE A 70 9.86 -5.11 0.03
C ILE A 70 8.50 -5.79 0.20
N ASN A 71 7.77 -5.48 1.27
CA ASN A 71 6.43 -6.04 1.49
C ASN A 71 5.40 -5.41 0.55
N VAL A 72 5.56 -4.14 0.18
CA VAL A 72 4.71 -3.46 -0.82
C VAL A 72 4.99 -4.01 -2.22
N ILE A 73 6.26 -4.16 -2.58
CA ILE A 73 6.67 -4.81 -3.85
C ILE A 73 6.11 -6.24 -3.92
N ARG A 74 6.30 -7.03 -2.86
CA ARG A 74 5.76 -8.40 -2.77
C ARG A 74 4.24 -8.42 -2.90
N LEU A 75 3.53 -7.47 -2.30
CA LEU A 75 2.08 -7.36 -2.43
C LEU A 75 1.67 -7.15 -3.90
N PHE A 76 2.29 -6.20 -4.61
CA PHE A 76 1.98 -5.97 -6.02
C PHE A 76 2.33 -7.17 -6.90
N ASN A 77 3.45 -7.84 -6.66
CA ASN A 77 3.80 -9.10 -7.33
C ASN A 77 2.73 -10.19 -7.08
N GLN A 78 2.25 -10.34 -5.84
CA GLN A 78 1.18 -11.29 -5.49
C GLN A 78 -0.17 -10.96 -6.14
N LEU A 79 -0.43 -9.68 -6.40
CA LEU A 79 -1.62 -9.23 -7.14
C LEU A 79 -1.48 -9.42 -8.65
N GLY A 80 -0.29 -9.76 -9.16
CA GLY A 80 -0.05 -10.02 -10.58
C GLY A 80 0.63 -8.87 -11.33
N ALA A 81 1.06 -7.81 -10.64
CA ALA A 81 1.90 -6.77 -11.23
C ALA A 81 3.30 -7.31 -11.56
N SER A 82 3.96 -6.68 -12.52
CA SER A 82 5.42 -6.67 -12.61
C SER A 82 5.95 -5.36 -11.98
N ILE A 83 7.27 -5.20 -11.86
CA ILE A 83 7.87 -4.04 -11.22
C ILE A 83 8.66 -3.23 -12.26
N ASP A 84 8.41 -1.93 -12.30
CA ASP A 84 9.24 -0.97 -13.02
C ASP A 84 10.37 -0.47 -12.10
N VAL A 85 11.60 -0.60 -12.57
CA VAL A 85 12.85 -0.38 -11.83
C VAL A 85 13.78 0.52 -12.63
N ASN A 86 14.55 1.32 -11.93
CA ASN A 86 15.33 2.41 -12.53
C ASN A 86 16.76 2.49 -11.99
N SER A 87 17.15 1.54 -11.14
CA SER A 87 18.50 1.35 -10.67
C SER A 87 18.78 -0.13 -10.49
N ALA A 88 20.05 -0.51 -10.49
CA ALA A 88 20.44 -1.91 -10.21
C ALA A 88 19.99 -2.36 -8.81
N GLY A 89 19.95 -1.44 -7.83
CA GLY A 89 19.46 -1.73 -6.48
C GLY A 89 17.95 -1.99 -6.42
N GLU A 90 17.16 -1.28 -7.23
CA GLU A 90 15.73 -1.57 -7.41
C GLU A 90 15.53 -2.92 -8.11
N PHE A 91 16.31 -3.21 -9.17
CA PHE A 91 16.25 -4.48 -9.88
C PHE A 91 16.58 -5.68 -8.98
N TYR A 92 17.62 -5.58 -8.14
CA TYR A 92 17.98 -6.65 -7.20
C TYR A 92 16.89 -6.93 -6.14
N ARG A 93 16.07 -5.93 -5.84
CA ARG A 93 15.03 -6.00 -4.81
C ARG A 93 13.69 -6.51 -5.35
N ALA A 94 13.42 -6.33 -6.63
CA ALA A 94 12.18 -6.70 -7.32
C ALA A 94 12.06 -8.22 -7.54
#